data_AF-A0A8H8MJ71-F1
#
_entry.id   AF-A0A8H8MJ71-F1
#
_cell.length_a   1.000
_cell.length_b   1.000
_cell.length_c   1.000
_cell.angle_alpha   90.00
_cell.angle_beta   90.00
_cell.angle_gamma   90.00
#
_symmetry.space_group_name_H-M   'P 1'
#
loop_
_entity.id
_entity.type
_entity.pdbx_description
1 polymer ?
#
loop_
_entity_poly.entity_id
_entity_poly.type
_entity_poly.pdbx_seq_one_letter_code
_entity_poly.pdbx_strand_id
1 'polypeptide(L)'
;MSLDNSFYKKRRSFGQKAQTASLVGKGTQAKCQRLKLPEISSREQLKRVQLDLKNAKAREKRAKIKNKQLEAKIQASGTDHTQQISPENLKHAQSDITSIDRSQKVLKSKLTESHKAHQSTAWLLEETQVQLSTMTNKAEKLSDRIQTLNHDRDALRKRRTQAAEAQPKEAWPLPITPVSPQPLALKNSSGTIQPKVRDLLRELAAEGVGTEHMMPVIRHVVTAFGFEIKDSISPRSVSRTVLEGFVQSQVQLAYEISKAKNISISGDGTSIKNLQHEAKLIRLPTDTLHTPSNQAPESPRSTPIPALRTLGVHKAASHTAEAQRDGWNKQIGSCFRLLNESPTGHGQHADSRVFGAKMNGMVSDHAADQKRLAELMEEQKIQCDRQMRGENVLAHLSDDEKEQVFSAHLEVERRQRGICFPMKKKVKPTTEHGYLSVFLLVKTRTRNFPMRRKEPSIYLSGPVVACTRR
;
A
#
# COMPACT_ATOMS: atom_id res chain seq x y z
N MET A 1 -6.65 67.23 33.16
CA MET A 1 -5.19 67.19 33.26
C MET A 1 -4.65 66.69 31.93
N SER A 2 -4.11 67.65 31.18
CA SER A 2 -3.32 67.49 29.95
C SER A 2 -1.93 66.93 30.30
N LEU A 3 -1.20 66.51 29.25
CA LEU A 3 0.16 65.93 29.17
C LEU A 3 0.13 64.42 28.87
N ASP A 4 0.82 63.89 27.88
CA ASP A 4 1.45 64.50 26.71
C ASP A 4 1.72 63.37 25.72
N ASN A 5 1.56 63.67 24.44
CA ASN A 5 1.71 62.73 23.35
C ASN A 5 2.95 63.17 22.56
N SER A 6 4.12 62.61 22.83
CA SER A 6 5.27 62.84 21.96
C SER A 6 6.34 61.74 21.98
N PHE A 7 6.43 61.09 20.82
CA PHE A 7 7.67 60.89 20.05
C PHE A 7 8.67 59.79 20.47
N TYR A 8 8.56 58.68 19.75
CA TYR A 8 9.60 58.13 18.85
C TYR A 8 11.06 58.10 19.35
N LYS A 9 11.53 56.90 19.74
CA LYS A 9 12.74 56.22 19.18
C LYS A 9 13.19 55.07 20.09
N LYS A 10 12.80 53.84 19.75
CA LYS A 10 13.68 52.64 19.83
C LYS A 10 13.02 51.43 19.15
N ARG A 11 12.90 51.50 17.82
CA ARG A 11 12.84 50.28 17.01
C ARG A 11 14.19 49.58 17.17
N ARG A 12 14.23 48.47 17.92
CA ARG A 12 15.29 47.47 17.75
C ARG A 12 15.01 46.76 16.43
N SER A 13 15.64 47.25 15.37
CA SER A 13 15.85 46.52 14.14
C SER A 13 16.69 45.28 14.45
N PHE A 14 16.07 44.11 14.55
CA PHE A 14 16.76 42.87 14.18
C PHE A 14 16.85 42.86 12.66
N GLY A 15 17.79 43.66 12.15
CA GLY A 15 18.28 43.51 10.79
C GLY A 15 19.07 42.22 10.74
N GLN A 16 18.43 41.13 10.32
CA GLN A 16 19.18 40.07 9.65
C GLN A 16 19.75 40.70 8.38
N LYS A 17 21.00 41.17 8.48
CA LYS A 17 21.88 41.34 7.33
C LYS A 17 22.08 39.95 6.75
N ALA A 18 21.17 39.52 5.89
CA ALA A 18 21.51 38.58 4.84
C ALA A 18 22.51 39.31 3.95
N GLN A 19 23.80 39.18 4.28
CA GLN A 19 24.85 39.35 3.31
C GLN A 19 24.54 38.36 2.19
N THR A 20 23.97 38.87 1.10
CA THR A 20 24.21 38.32 -0.22
C THR A 20 25.69 38.46 -0.50
N ALA A 21 26.49 37.57 0.11
CA ALA A 21 27.79 37.23 -0.41
C ALA A 21 27.51 36.59 -1.76
N SER A 22 27.80 37.34 -2.82
CA SER A 22 28.03 36.78 -4.13
C SER A 22 29.23 35.83 -4.03
N LEU A 23 28.95 34.59 -3.63
CA LEU A 23 29.73 33.45 -4.04
C LEU A 23 29.51 33.29 -5.55
N VAL A 24 30.15 34.18 -6.30
CA VAL A 24 30.76 33.83 -7.59
C VAL A 24 31.78 32.76 -7.23
N GLY A 25 31.29 31.54 -7.02
CA GLY A 25 32.11 30.36 -7.15
C GLY A 25 32.67 30.44 -8.55
N LYS A 26 33.95 30.84 -8.65
CA LYS A 26 34.78 30.57 -9.81
C LYS A 26 34.65 29.08 -10.02
N GLY A 27 33.75 28.68 -10.91
CA GLY A 27 33.66 27.34 -11.42
C GLY A 27 35.03 27.07 -11.99
N THR A 28 35.84 26.32 -11.25
CA THR A 28 36.87 25.50 -11.86
C THR A 28 36.11 24.64 -12.84
N GLN A 29 36.14 25.08 -14.10
CA GLN A 29 35.88 24.25 -15.27
C GLN A 29 36.85 23.08 -15.13
N ALA A 30 36.42 22.04 -14.42
CA ALA A 30 36.89 20.71 -14.68
C ALA A 30 36.51 20.51 -16.14
N LYS A 31 37.52 20.72 -17.01
CA LYS A 31 37.57 20.23 -18.38
C LYS A 31 37.35 18.73 -18.26
N CYS A 32 36.08 18.34 -18.18
CA CYS A 32 35.64 17.01 -18.52
C CYS A 32 35.92 16.96 -20.02
N GLN A 33 37.15 16.57 -20.36
CA GLN A 33 37.50 16.12 -21.69
C GLN A 33 36.53 14.99 -21.95
N ARG A 34 35.42 15.34 -22.59
CA ARG A 34 34.45 14.43 -23.18
C ARG A 34 35.31 13.59 -24.09
N LEU A 35 35.68 12.39 -23.61
CA LEU A 35 36.30 11.37 -24.42
C LEU A 35 35.34 11.24 -25.60
N LYS A 36 35.74 11.84 -26.73
CA LYS A 36 35.08 11.65 -28.02
C LYS A 36 35.34 10.20 -28.36
N LEU A 37 34.56 9.31 -27.75
CA LEU A 37 34.40 7.98 -28.30
C LEU A 37 33.96 8.22 -29.74
N PRO A 38 34.67 7.68 -30.73
CA PRO A 38 34.26 7.82 -32.11
C PRO A 38 32.84 7.27 -32.19
N GLU A 39 31.86 8.15 -32.42
CA GLU A 39 30.53 7.78 -32.86
C GLU A 39 30.71 7.13 -34.23
N ILE A 40 31.10 5.86 -34.22
CA ILE A 40 30.89 4.98 -35.36
C ILE A 40 29.37 4.94 -35.46
N SER A 41 28.83 5.76 -36.37
CA SER A 41 27.40 5.86 -36.64
C SER A 41 26.83 4.46 -36.64
N SER A 42 25.75 4.20 -35.89
CA SER A 42 25.11 2.88 -35.81
C SER A 42 24.80 2.30 -37.21
N ARG A 43 24.70 3.18 -38.21
CA ARG A 43 24.60 2.86 -39.64
C ARG A 43 25.84 2.18 -40.24
N GLU A 44 27.05 2.54 -39.83
CA GLU A 44 28.31 1.88 -40.22
C GLU A 44 28.46 0.50 -39.58
N GLN A 45 28.07 0.35 -38.31
CA GLN A 45 28.05 -0.96 -37.64
C GLN A 45 27.08 -1.91 -38.33
N LEU A 46 25.87 -1.43 -38.68
CA LEU A 46 24.90 -2.20 -39.45
C LEU A 46 25.45 -2.62 -40.83
N LYS A 47 26.13 -1.72 -41.54
CA LYS A 47 26.76 -2.02 -42.84
C LYS A 47 27.84 -3.10 -42.73
N ARG A 48 28.66 -3.08 -41.66
CA ARG A 48 29.67 -4.11 -41.39
C ARG A 48 29.03 -5.48 -41.17
N VAL A 49 28.01 -5.55 -40.30
CA VAL A 49 27.29 -6.81 -40.03
C VAL A 49 26.61 -7.36 -41.29
N GLN A 50 26.00 -6.49 -42.11
CA GLN A 50 25.39 -6.91 -43.38
C GLN A 50 26.43 -7.44 -44.39
N LEU A 51 27.63 -6.84 -44.44
CA LEU A 51 28.73 -7.32 -45.27
C LEU A 51 29.24 -8.69 -44.80
N ASP A 52 29.39 -8.87 -43.49
CA ASP A 52 29.81 -10.15 -42.90
C ASP A 52 28.81 -11.27 -43.17
N LEU A 53 27.50 -10.97 -43.10
CA LEU A 53 26.44 -11.91 -43.47
C LEU A 53 26.52 -12.32 -44.94
N LYS A 54 26.74 -11.35 -45.86
CA LYS A 54 26.92 -11.63 -47.29
C LYS A 54 28.16 -12.51 -47.53
N ASN A 55 29.26 -12.21 -46.85
CA ASN A 55 30.50 -12.99 -46.94
C ASN A 55 30.31 -14.42 -46.41
N ALA A 56 29.60 -14.60 -45.30
CA ALA A 56 29.30 -15.91 -44.74
C ALA A 56 28.46 -16.76 -45.70
N LYS A 57 27.40 -16.19 -46.29
CA LYS A 57 26.57 -16.87 -47.31
C LYS A 57 27.37 -17.26 -48.56
N ALA A 58 28.32 -16.42 -48.99
CA ALA A 58 29.20 -16.73 -50.10
C ALA A 58 30.16 -17.90 -49.79
N ARG A 59 30.71 -17.95 -48.57
CA ARG A 59 31.55 -19.07 -48.10
C ARG A 59 30.77 -20.38 -48.07
N GLU A 60 29.54 -20.35 -47.58
CA GLU A 60 28.65 -21.53 -47.55
C GLU A 60 28.37 -22.08 -48.96
N LYS A 61 28.05 -21.19 -49.92
CA LYS A 61 27.86 -21.59 -51.32
C LYS A 61 29.11 -22.23 -51.92
N ARG A 62 30.29 -21.66 -51.66
CA ARG A 62 31.57 -22.23 -52.13
C ARG A 62 31.85 -23.60 -51.51
N ALA A 63 31.55 -23.79 -50.22
CA ALA A 63 31.69 -25.07 -49.54
C ALA A 63 30.76 -26.13 -50.14
N LYS A 64 29.49 -25.78 -50.42
CA LYS A 64 28.52 -26.66 -51.09
C LYS A 64 28.99 -27.11 -52.47
N ILE A 65 29.57 -26.21 -53.26
CA ILE A 65 30.13 -26.55 -54.58
C ILE A 65 31.34 -27.49 -54.43
N LYS A 66 32.26 -27.21 -53.50
CA LYS A 66 33.41 -28.11 -53.23
C LYS A 66 32.97 -29.50 -52.78
N ASN A 67 31.96 -29.61 -51.91
CA ASN A 67 31.42 -30.90 -51.48
C ASN A 67 30.85 -31.68 -52.67
N LYS A 68 30.05 -31.05 -53.55
CA LYS A 68 29.56 -31.70 -54.77
C LYS A 68 30.69 -32.16 -55.70
N GLN A 69 31.75 -31.36 -55.84
CA GLN A 69 32.93 -31.75 -56.64
C GLN A 69 33.68 -32.93 -56.02
N LEU A 70 33.79 -32.98 -54.69
CA LEU A 70 34.39 -34.11 -53.97
C LEU A 70 33.53 -35.37 -54.10
N GLU A 71 32.21 -35.28 -53.95
CA GLU A 71 31.28 -36.39 -54.18
C GLU A 71 31.40 -36.95 -55.60
N ALA A 72 31.47 -36.08 -56.61
CA ALA A 72 31.67 -36.49 -58.00
C ALA A 72 33.04 -37.16 -58.23
N LYS A 73 34.11 -36.67 -57.57
CA LYS A 73 35.43 -37.32 -57.62
C LYS A 73 35.42 -38.70 -56.96
N ILE A 74 34.78 -38.84 -55.80
CA ILE A 74 34.64 -40.12 -55.09
C ILE A 74 33.91 -41.14 -55.96
N GLN A 75 32.81 -40.72 -56.60
CA GLN A 75 32.05 -41.56 -57.53
C GLN A 75 32.90 -41.95 -58.76
N ALA A 76 33.69 -41.02 -59.31
CA ALA A 76 34.56 -41.29 -60.46
C ALA A 76 35.76 -42.19 -60.13
N SER A 77 36.28 -42.17 -58.89
CA SER A 77 37.37 -43.05 -58.43
C SER A 77 36.89 -44.42 -57.93
N GLY A 78 35.58 -44.64 -57.83
CA GLY A 78 34.97 -45.79 -57.15
C GLY A 78 34.97 -47.12 -57.91
N THR A 79 35.62 -47.23 -59.08
CA THR A 79 35.54 -48.45 -59.90
C THR A 79 36.80 -49.32 -59.93
N ASP A 80 37.99 -48.85 -59.51
CA ASP A 80 39.25 -49.58 -59.75
C ASP A 80 40.18 -49.84 -58.54
N HIS A 81 39.73 -49.65 -57.30
CA HIS A 81 40.63 -49.79 -56.12
C HIS A 81 40.05 -50.55 -54.92
N THR A 82 39.21 -51.56 -55.15
CA THR A 82 38.59 -52.38 -54.09
C THR A 82 39.35 -53.68 -53.77
N GLN A 83 40.64 -53.76 -54.11
CA GLN A 83 41.48 -54.88 -53.68
C GLN A 83 42.72 -54.33 -52.97
N GLN A 84 42.86 -54.71 -51.69
CA GLN A 84 43.94 -54.35 -50.75
C GLN A 84 43.75 -53.11 -49.85
N ILE A 85 42.55 -52.89 -49.30
CA ILE A 85 42.46 -52.09 -48.07
C ILE A 85 42.79 -53.00 -46.87
N SER A 86 43.96 -52.78 -46.27
CA SER A 86 44.39 -53.46 -45.03
C SER A 86 43.36 -53.24 -43.90
N PRO A 87 43.02 -54.27 -43.11
CA PRO A 87 42.08 -54.17 -41.99
C PRO A 87 42.47 -53.13 -40.93
N GLU A 88 43.74 -52.73 -40.85
CA GLU A 88 44.19 -51.65 -39.95
C GLU A 88 43.69 -50.27 -40.39
N ASN A 89 43.68 -49.99 -41.70
CA ASN A 89 43.19 -48.73 -42.24
C ASN A 89 41.67 -48.57 -42.01
N LEU A 90 40.94 -49.68 -41.98
CA LEU A 90 39.51 -49.69 -41.70
C LEU A 90 39.22 -49.34 -40.23
N LYS A 91 40.04 -49.81 -39.29
CA LYS A 91 39.94 -49.46 -37.86
C LYS A 91 40.23 -47.98 -37.61
N HIS A 92 41.23 -47.41 -38.27
CA HIS A 92 41.50 -45.97 -38.19
C HIS A 92 40.36 -45.14 -38.78
N ALA A 93 39.83 -45.51 -39.96
CA ALA A 93 38.67 -44.84 -40.54
C ALA A 93 37.44 -44.90 -39.62
N GLN A 94 37.19 -46.05 -38.96
CA GLN A 94 36.10 -46.20 -38.01
C GLN A 94 36.27 -45.25 -36.80
N SER A 95 37.49 -45.15 -36.27
CA SER A 95 37.82 -44.23 -35.18
C SER A 95 37.56 -42.78 -35.58
N ASP A 96 38.00 -42.37 -36.77
CA ASP A 96 37.81 -41.02 -37.28
C ASP A 96 36.33 -40.69 -37.50
N ILE A 97 35.53 -41.63 -38.01
CA ILE A 97 34.07 -41.47 -38.15
C ILE A 97 33.43 -41.22 -36.78
N THR A 98 33.81 -41.99 -35.75
CA THR A 98 33.25 -41.77 -34.40
C THR A 98 33.67 -40.43 -33.79
N SER A 99 34.89 -39.95 -34.08
CA SER A 99 35.38 -38.64 -33.66
C SER A 99 34.62 -37.50 -34.35
N ILE A 100 34.37 -37.64 -35.65
CA ILE A 100 33.58 -36.68 -36.44
C ILE A 100 32.14 -36.63 -35.93
N ASP A 101 31.50 -37.77 -35.66
CA ASP A 101 30.12 -37.82 -35.17
C ASP A 101 29.98 -37.13 -33.79
N ARG A 102 30.93 -37.38 -32.87
CA ARG A 102 31.01 -36.66 -31.59
C ARG A 102 31.13 -35.16 -31.79
N SER A 103 32.00 -34.72 -32.71
CA SER A 103 32.19 -33.30 -33.02
C SER A 103 30.93 -32.65 -33.62
N GLN A 104 30.23 -33.36 -34.52
CA GLN A 104 28.95 -32.91 -35.07
C GLN A 104 27.87 -32.79 -33.99
N LYS A 105 27.81 -33.72 -33.04
CA LYS A 105 26.87 -33.67 -31.92
C LYS A 105 27.12 -32.45 -31.03
N VAL A 106 28.39 -32.16 -30.70
CA VAL A 106 28.77 -30.96 -29.95
C VAL A 106 28.40 -29.69 -30.71
N LEU A 107 28.69 -29.59 -32.01
CA LEU A 107 28.34 -28.43 -32.82
C LEU A 107 26.83 -28.20 -32.91
N LYS A 108 26.03 -29.26 -33.06
CA LYS A 108 24.56 -29.17 -33.03
C LYS A 108 24.06 -28.64 -31.69
N SER A 109 24.59 -29.12 -30.57
CA SER A 109 24.21 -28.63 -29.24
C SER A 109 24.53 -27.13 -29.06
N LYS A 110 25.74 -26.70 -29.45
CA LYS A 110 26.14 -25.28 -29.41
C LYS A 110 25.29 -24.40 -30.32
N LEU A 111 24.90 -24.91 -31.50
CA LEU A 111 24.01 -24.19 -32.40
C LEU A 111 22.62 -23.98 -31.78
N THR A 112 22.07 -25.00 -31.12
CA THR A 112 20.78 -24.87 -30.42
C THR A 112 20.84 -23.91 -29.23
N GLU A 113 21.95 -23.92 -28.48
CA GLU A 113 22.17 -23.00 -27.37
C GLU A 113 22.30 -21.55 -27.85
N SER A 114 23.09 -21.32 -28.90
CA SER A 114 23.20 -20.02 -29.56
C SER A 114 21.85 -19.52 -30.11
N HIS A 115 21.03 -20.41 -30.68
CA HIS A 115 19.69 -20.05 -31.15
C HIS A 115 18.77 -19.62 -30.00
N LYS A 116 18.78 -20.35 -28.88
CA LYS A 116 18.03 -19.98 -27.67
C LYS A 116 18.50 -18.63 -27.11
N ALA A 117 19.80 -18.40 -27.05
CA ALA A 117 20.35 -17.10 -26.63
C ALA A 117 19.89 -15.97 -27.56
N HIS A 118 19.92 -16.18 -28.88
CA HIS A 118 19.42 -15.19 -29.84
C HIS A 118 17.93 -14.89 -29.67
N GLN A 119 17.09 -15.91 -29.49
CA GLN A 119 15.66 -15.72 -29.21
C GLN A 119 15.43 -14.92 -27.92
N SER A 120 16.16 -15.23 -26.85
CA SER A 120 16.08 -14.48 -25.59
C SER A 120 16.51 -13.02 -25.75
N THR A 121 17.58 -12.74 -26.51
CA THR A 121 18.02 -11.37 -26.78
C THR A 121 17.04 -10.59 -27.66
N ALA A 122 16.40 -11.25 -28.64
CA ALA A 122 15.41 -10.63 -29.49
C ALA A 122 14.16 -10.22 -28.70
N TRP A 123 13.70 -11.09 -27.79
CA TRP A 123 12.59 -10.80 -26.89
C TRP A 123 12.88 -9.60 -25.97
N LEU A 124 14.07 -9.54 -25.36
CA LEU A 124 14.47 -8.41 -24.51
C LEU A 124 14.58 -7.09 -25.31
N LEU A 125 15.02 -7.17 -26.57
CA LEU A 125 15.07 -5.99 -27.45
C LEU A 125 13.65 -5.47 -27.77
N GLU A 126 12.69 -6.36 -27.99
CA GLU A 126 11.28 -5.98 -28.22
C GLU A 126 10.67 -5.34 -26.96
N GLU A 127 10.91 -5.92 -25.77
CA GLU A 127 10.44 -5.36 -24.50
C GLU A 127 11.01 -3.96 -24.24
N THR A 128 12.32 -3.78 -24.44
CA THR A 128 12.97 -2.47 -24.27
C THR A 128 12.48 -1.44 -25.29
N GLN A 129 12.14 -1.85 -26.52
CA GLN A 129 11.55 -0.97 -27.52
C GLN A 129 10.13 -0.52 -27.14
N VAL A 130 9.31 -1.40 -26.54
CA VAL A 130 8.00 -1.05 -25.99
C VAL A 130 8.12 -0.10 -24.79
N GLN A 131 9.11 -0.32 -23.92
CA GLN A 131 9.37 0.60 -22.80
C GLN A 131 9.81 1.97 -23.29
N LEU A 132 10.70 2.04 -24.29
CA LEU A 132 11.14 3.31 -24.90
C LEU A 132 9.96 4.08 -25.51
N SER A 133 9.11 3.42 -26.31
CA SER A 133 7.94 4.08 -26.91
C SER A 133 6.94 4.57 -25.84
N THR A 134 6.78 3.82 -24.76
CA THR A 134 5.96 4.24 -23.62
C THR A 134 6.53 5.48 -22.94
N MET A 135 7.86 5.53 -22.75
CA MET A 135 8.53 6.67 -22.12
C MET A 135 8.55 7.91 -23.03
N THR A 136 8.70 7.75 -24.35
CA THR A 136 8.60 8.88 -25.30
C THR A 136 7.20 9.48 -25.30
N ASN A 137 6.15 8.65 -25.31
CA ASN A 137 4.77 9.11 -25.24
C ASN A 137 4.46 9.85 -23.92
N LYS A 138 5.05 9.41 -22.81
CA LYS A 138 4.94 10.12 -21.51
C LYS A 138 5.66 11.46 -21.55
N ALA A 139 6.86 11.53 -22.14
CA ALA A 139 7.63 12.75 -22.26
C ALA A 139 6.89 13.80 -23.12
N GLU A 140 6.28 13.37 -24.22
CA GLU A 140 5.46 14.22 -25.10
C GLU A 140 4.23 14.77 -24.36
N LYS A 141 3.46 13.93 -23.67
CA LYS A 141 2.32 14.36 -22.85
C LYS A 141 2.70 15.36 -21.75
N LEU A 142 3.86 15.17 -21.11
CA LEU A 142 4.36 16.12 -20.11
C LEU A 142 4.77 17.45 -20.74
N SER A 143 5.39 17.42 -21.93
CA SER A 143 5.71 18.62 -22.70
C SER A 143 4.45 19.42 -23.04
N ASP A 144 3.41 18.76 -23.55
CA ASP A 144 2.12 19.40 -23.87
C ASP A 144 1.45 20.01 -22.63
N ARG A 145 1.54 19.30 -21.49
CA ARG A 145 1.00 19.80 -20.22
C ARG A 145 1.75 21.04 -19.73
N ILE A 146 3.07 21.08 -19.87
CA ILE A 146 3.89 22.25 -19.54
C ILE A 146 3.51 23.43 -20.44
N GLN A 147 3.32 23.20 -21.75
CA GLN A 147 2.87 24.25 -22.67
C GLN A 147 1.50 24.80 -22.29
N THR A 148 0.55 23.93 -21.94
CA THR A 148 -0.80 24.31 -21.48
C THR A 148 -0.72 25.16 -20.20
N LEU A 149 0.04 24.72 -19.20
CA LEU A 149 0.20 25.46 -17.94
C LEU A 149 0.88 26.83 -18.14
N ASN A 150 1.82 26.93 -19.06
CA ASN A 150 2.43 28.22 -19.42
C ASN A 150 1.40 29.15 -20.07
N HIS A 151 0.54 28.64 -20.95
CA HIS A 151 -0.55 29.41 -21.55
C HIS A 151 -1.54 29.90 -20.49
N ASP A 152 -1.96 29.02 -19.57
CA ASP A 152 -2.88 29.36 -18.47
C ASP A 152 -2.27 30.40 -17.52
N ARG A 153 -0.99 30.25 -17.18
CA ARG A 153 -0.25 31.21 -16.36
C ARG A 153 -0.22 32.58 -17.02
N ASP A 154 0.05 32.64 -18.32
CA ASP A 154 0.11 33.89 -19.07
C ASP A 154 -1.29 34.51 -19.21
N ALA A 155 -2.34 33.70 -19.39
CA ALA A 155 -3.73 34.15 -19.39
C ALA A 155 -4.15 34.73 -18.02
N LEU A 156 -3.81 34.07 -16.91
CA LEU A 156 -4.05 34.57 -15.56
C LEU A 156 -3.27 35.86 -15.28
N ARG A 157 -2.02 35.95 -15.75
CA ARG A 157 -1.22 37.17 -15.64
C ARG A 157 -1.89 38.33 -16.37
N LYS A 158 -2.40 38.11 -17.59
CA LYS A 158 -3.15 39.11 -18.36
C LYS A 158 -4.46 39.51 -17.68
N ARG A 159 -5.22 38.55 -17.14
CA ARG A 159 -6.44 38.84 -16.36
C ARG A 159 -6.14 39.67 -15.12
N ARG A 160 -5.04 39.39 -14.43
CA ARG A 160 -4.63 40.14 -13.23
C ARG A 160 -4.22 41.57 -13.58
N THR A 161 -3.48 41.79 -14.67
CA THR A 161 -3.14 43.15 -15.11
C THR A 161 -4.37 43.91 -15.56
N GLN A 162 -5.25 43.27 -16.35
CA GLN A 162 -6.52 43.87 -16.74
C GLN A 162 -7.43 44.17 -15.55
N ALA A 163 -7.54 43.28 -14.57
CA ALA A 163 -8.33 43.53 -13.36
C ALA A 163 -7.72 44.66 -12.51
N ALA A 164 -6.39 44.79 -12.47
CA ALA A 164 -5.72 45.89 -11.78
C ALA A 164 -5.93 47.24 -12.49
N GLU A 165 -6.02 47.24 -13.82
CA GLU A 165 -6.29 48.44 -14.64
C GLU A 165 -7.78 48.80 -14.69
N ALA A 166 -8.65 47.79 -14.74
CA ALA A 166 -10.10 47.91 -14.82
C ALA A 166 -10.76 48.06 -13.45
N GLN A 167 -10.03 47.93 -12.33
CA GLN A 167 -10.53 48.46 -11.07
C GLN A 167 -10.56 49.98 -11.19
N PRO A 168 -11.76 50.59 -11.28
CA PRO A 168 -11.84 52.04 -11.26
C PRO A 168 -11.19 52.50 -9.96
N LYS A 169 -10.30 53.50 -10.05
CA LYS A 169 -9.78 54.23 -8.86
C LYS A 169 -10.89 54.98 -8.10
N GLU A 170 -12.14 54.78 -8.48
CA GLU A 170 -13.29 55.00 -7.62
C GLU A 170 -13.22 53.95 -6.52
N ALA A 171 -12.44 54.29 -5.48
CA ALA A 171 -12.65 53.77 -4.15
C ALA A 171 -14.15 53.87 -3.90
N TRP A 172 -14.88 52.75 -4.08
CA TRP A 172 -16.27 52.69 -3.67
C TRP A 172 -16.21 53.12 -2.21
N PRO A 173 -16.77 54.28 -1.84
CA PRO A 173 -16.97 54.57 -0.45
C PRO A 173 -18.07 53.58 -0.08
N LEU A 174 -17.67 52.34 0.22
CA LEU A 174 -18.47 51.50 1.09
C LEU A 174 -18.71 52.44 2.27
N PRO A 175 -19.97 52.82 2.54
CA PRO A 175 -20.24 53.60 3.73
C PRO A 175 -19.75 52.73 4.86
N ILE A 176 -18.56 53.05 5.38
CA ILE A 176 -18.06 52.56 6.64
C ILE A 176 -18.91 53.31 7.65
N THR A 177 -20.22 53.02 7.68
CA THR A 177 -20.93 53.05 8.93
C THR A 177 -20.12 52.10 9.80
N PRO A 178 -19.50 52.57 10.88
CA PRO A 178 -18.76 51.71 11.79
C PRO A 178 -19.77 50.71 12.37
N VAL A 179 -19.94 49.59 11.69
CA VAL A 179 -20.70 48.46 12.21
C VAL A 179 -19.87 48.00 13.37
N SER A 180 -20.36 48.26 14.59
CA SER A 180 -19.74 47.75 15.80
C SER A 180 -19.45 46.27 15.58
N PRO A 181 -18.18 45.82 15.67
CA PRO A 181 -17.83 44.45 15.36
C PRO A 181 -18.71 43.52 16.19
N GLN A 182 -19.45 42.64 15.52
CA GLN A 182 -20.29 41.70 16.23
C GLN A 182 -19.38 40.67 16.92
N PRO A 183 -19.52 40.45 18.23
CA PRO A 183 -18.70 39.49 18.93
C PRO A 183 -19.09 38.06 18.52
N LEU A 184 -18.13 37.32 17.97
CA LEU A 184 -18.28 35.91 17.66
C LEU A 184 -17.76 35.09 18.84
N ALA A 185 -18.67 34.37 19.51
CA ALA A 185 -18.32 33.46 20.58
C ALA A 185 -17.98 32.08 20.04
N LEU A 186 -16.82 31.53 20.40
CA LEU A 186 -16.39 30.17 19.98
C LEU A 186 -16.88 29.08 20.95
N LYS A 187 -17.20 29.48 22.18
CA LYS A 187 -17.69 28.64 23.27
C LYS A 187 -19.10 29.06 23.68
N ASN A 188 -19.82 28.13 24.29
CA ASN A 188 -21.07 28.41 24.98
C ASN A 188 -20.80 29.14 26.30
N SER A 189 -21.86 29.62 26.95
CA SER A 189 -21.80 30.20 28.31
C SER A 189 -21.17 29.26 29.34
N SER A 190 -21.23 27.94 29.13
CA SER A 190 -20.59 26.90 29.94
C SER A 190 -19.08 26.74 29.69
N GLY A 191 -18.49 27.50 28.76
CA GLY A 191 -17.10 27.35 28.33
C GLY A 191 -16.85 26.14 27.42
N THR A 192 -17.89 25.40 27.03
CA THR A 192 -17.79 24.27 26.10
C THR A 192 -17.65 24.77 24.66
N ILE A 193 -16.69 24.22 23.89
CA ILE A 193 -16.53 24.54 22.47
C ILE A 193 -17.79 24.11 21.71
N GLN A 194 -18.37 25.05 20.96
CA GLN A 194 -19.60 24.83 20.19
C GLN A 194 -19.42 23.70 19.16
N PRO A 195 -20.45 22.88 18.90
CA PRO A 195 -20.36 21.79 17.90
C PRO A 195 -19.89 22.26 16.53
N LYS A 196 -20.47 23.36 16.00
CA LYS A 196 -20.07 23.96 14.71
C LYS A 196 -18.60 24.38 14.68
N VAL A 197 -18.05 24.84 15.80
CA VAL A 197 -16.64 25.21 15.91
C VAL A 197 -15.77 23.96 15.97
N ARG A 198 -16.25 22.86 16.59
CA ARG A 198 -15.54 21.56 16.54
C ARG A 198 -15.47 21.01 15.12
N ASP A 199 -16.55 21.12 14.36
CA ASP A 199 -16.59 20.74 12.94
C ASP A 199 -15.56 21.55 12.14
N LEU A 200 -15.58 22.88 12.28
CA LEU A 200 -14.59 23.77 11.65
C LEU A 200 -13.13 23.38 12.01
N LEU A 201 -12.85 23.08 13.28
CA LEU A 201 -11.51 22.66 13.70
C LEU A 201 -11.08 21.33 13.05
N ARG A 202 -12.01 20.39 12.85
CA ARG A 202 -11.73 19.13 12.15
C ARG A 202 -11.52 19.34 10.66
N GLU A 203 -12.29 20.22 10.03
CA GLU A 203 -12.11 20.61 8.63
C GLU A 203 -10.74 21.27 8.42
N LEU A 204 -10.36 22.22 9.28
CA LEU A 204 -9.03 22.83 9.22
C LEU A 204 -7.90 21.80 9.42
N ALA A 205 -8.08 20.80 10.28
CA ALA A 205 -7.13 19.69 10.42
C ALA A 205 -7.04 18.87 9.12
N ALA A 206 -8.16 18.60 8.46
CA ALA A 206 -8.20 17.88 7.19
C ALA A 206 -7.49 18.65 6.07
N GLU A 207 -7.56 19.98 6.09
CA GLU A 207 -6.81 20.88 5.20
C GLU A 207 -5.33 21.05 5.60
N GLY A 208 -4.84 20.30 6.60
CA GLY A 208 -3.44 20.28 7.00
C GLY A 208 -3.00 21.44 7.88
N VAL A 209 -3.92 22.19 8.47
CA VAL A 209 -3.58 23.28 9.41
C VAL A 209 -3.12 22.68 10.73
N GLY A 210 -1.87 22.97 11.12
CA GLY A 210 -1.31 22.57 12.42
C GLY A 210 -2.15 23.10 13.59
N THR A 211 -2.25 22.33 14.67
CA THR A 211 -3.13 22.64 15.83
C THR A 211 -2.79 23.98 16.50
N GLU A 212 -1.53 24.38 16.44
CA GLU A 212 -0.98 25.65 16.92
C GLU A 212 -1.32 26.84 16.02
N HIS A 213 -1.64 26.58 14.74
CA HIS A 213 -1.93 27.59 13.73
C HIS A 213 -3.43 27.79 13.48
N MET A 214 -4.29 26.88 13.93
CA MET A 214 -5.74 26.99 13.72
C MET A 214 -6.33 28.27 14.30
N MET A 215 -5.99 28.64 15.54
CA MET A 215 -6.52 29.87 16.15
C MET A 215 -6.07 31.15 15.44
N PRO A 216 -4.78 31.31 15.09
CA PRO A 216 -4.33 32.39 14.21
C PRO A 216 -5.12 32.46 12.90
N VAL A 217 -5.32 31.33 12.21
CA VAL A 217 -6.10 31.27 10.96
C VAL A 217 -7.53 31.73 11.19
N ILE A 218 -8.22 31.20 12.19
CA ILE A 218 -9.59 31.59 12.54
C ILE A 218 -9.66 33.09 12.84
N ARG A 219 -8.72 33.64 13.62
CA ARG A 219 -8.64 35.08 13.90
C ARG A 219 -8.50 35.90 12.62
N HIS A 220 -7.59 35.54 11.73
CA HIS A 220 -7.38 36.27 10.48
C HIS A 220 -8.64 36.28 9.60
N VAL A 221 -9.31 35.14 9.46
CA VAL A 221 -10.55 35.04 8.69
C VAL A 221 -11.65 35.89 9.34
N VAL A 222 -11.91 35.70 10.63
CA VAL A 222 -12.98 36.42 11.34
C VAL A 222 -12.75 37.94 11.36
N THR A 223 -11.50 38.38 11.57
CA THR A 223 -11.13 39.80 11.50
C THR A 223 -11.28 40.37 10.08
N ALA A 224 -10.98 39.60 9.03
CA ALA A 224 -11.18 40.04 7.65
C ALA A 224 -12.67 40.28 7.32
N PHE A 225 -13.58 39.61 8.02
CA PHE A 225 -15.03 39.81 7.90
C PHE A 225 -15.61 40.84 8.89
N GLY A 226 -14.76 41.56 9.64
CA GLY A 226 -15.21 42.62 10.55
C GLY A 226 -15.83 42.13 11.87
N PHE A 227 -15.61 40.87 12.24
CA PHE A 227 -16.05 40.31 13.52
C PHE A 227 -14.92 40.32 14.55
N GLU A 228 -15.28 40.39 15.84
CA GLU A 228 -14.33 40.27 16.95
C GLU A 228 -14.52 38.93 17.65
N ILE A 229 -13.43 38.18 17.86
CA ILE A 229 -13.49 36.91 18.60
C ILE A 229 -13.41 37.17 20.10
N LYS A 230 -14.46 36.81 20.84
CA LYS A 230 -14.53 37.05 22.30
C LYS A 230 -13.65 36.11 23.13
N ASP A 231 -13.39 34.91 22.63
CA ASP A 231 -12.79 33.82 23.40
C ASP A 231 -11.78 33.00 22.57
N SER A 232 -10.93 32.24 23.25
CA SER A 232 -9.84 31.49 22.59
C SER A 232 -9.86 30.00 22.91
N ILE A 233 -9.44 29.18 21.95
CA ILE A 233 -9.33 27.73 22.10
C ILE A 233 -7.85 27.37 22.22
N SER A 234 -7.48 26.64 23.27
CA SER A 234 -6.08 26.22 23.44
C SER A 234 -5.72 25.14 22.42
N PRO A 235 -4.45 25.05 21.96
CA PRO A 235 -4.01 23.99 21.05
C PRO A 235 -4.33 22.59 21.57
N ARG A 236 -4.22 22.36 22.89
CA ARG A 236 -4.61 21.09 23.53
C ARG A 236 -6.09 20.74 23.32
N SER A 237 -6.98 21.73 23.36
CA SER A 237 -8.41 21.50 23.16
C SER A 237 -8.74 21.24 21.69
N VAL A 238 -8.01 21.90 20.78
CA VAL A 238 -8.04 21.61 19.35
C VAL A 238 -7.63 20.16 19.10
N SER A 239 -6.48 19.70 19.61
CA SER A 239 -6.02 18.32 19.44
C SER A 239 -7.03 17.30 19.96
N ARG A 240 -7.65 17.57 21.12
CA ARG A 240 -8.71 16.71 21.67
C ARG A 240 -9.94 16.65 20.78
N THR A 241 -10.34 17.76 20.19
CA THR A 241 -11.49 17.84 19.27
C THR A 241 -11.23 17.02 17.99
N VAL A 242 -9.99 17.04 17.48
CA VAL A 242 -9.58 16.22 16.34
C VAL A 242 -9.56 14.74 16.71
N LEU A 243 -9.01 14.37 17.88
CA LEU A 243 -9.01 12.99 18.38
C LEU A 243 -10.42 12.44 18.62
N GLU A 244 -11.34 13.26 19.13
CA GLU A 244 -12.76 12.92 19.26
C GLU A 244 -13.36 12.53 17.91
N GLY A 245 -13.08 13.31 16.86
CA GLY A 245 -13.51 12.99 15.49
C GLY A 245 -12.92 11.68 14.96
N PHE A 246 -11.66 11.37 15.33
CA PHE A 246 -11.04 10.08 14.99
C PHE A 246 -11.71 8.89 15.69
N VAL A 247 -12.04 9.02 16.99
CA VAL A 247 -12.78 7.97 17.70
C VAL A 247 -14.18 7.80 17.10
N GLN A 248 -14.86 8.91 16.79
CA GLN A 248 -16.16 8.88 16.13
C GLN A 248 -16.11 8.17 14.79
N SER A 249 -15.08 8.40 13.97
CA SER A 249 -14.94 7.73 12.67
C SER A 249 -14.69 6.22 12.81
N GLN A 250 -13.97 5.77 13.84
CA GLN A 250 -13.79 4.34 14.14
C GLN A 250 -15.11 3.66 14.54
N VAL A 251 -15.89 4.30 15.42
CA VAL A 251 -17.22 3.82 15.82
C VAL A 251 -18.14 3.74 14.60
N GLN A 252 -18.16 4.80 13.79
CA GLN A 252 -18.94 4.85 12.56
C GLN A 252 -18.55 3.74 11.59
N LEU A 253 -17.25 3.51 11.38
CA LEU A 253 -16.77 2.48 10.48
C LEU A 253 -17.19 1.07 10.93
N ALA A 254 -17.05 0.75 12.23
CA ALA A 254 -17.51 -0.53 12.76
C ALA A 254 -19.02 -0.71 12.59
N TYR A 255 -19.80 0.35 12.83
CA TYR A 255 -21.24 0.33 12.61
C TYR A 255 -21.58 0.09 11.14
N GLU A 256 -20.94 0.80 10.22
CA GLU A 256 -21.12 0.65 8.78
C GLU A 256 -20.75 -0.77 8.30
N ILE A 257 -19.63 -1.34 8.77
CA ILE A 257 -19.26 -2.73 8.49
C ILE A 257 -20.33 -3.70 9.03
N SER A 258 -20.89 -3.44 10.21
CA SER A 258 -21.94 -4.28 10.80
C SER A 258 -23.24 -4.29 9.98
N LYS A 259 -23.52 -3.22 9.23
CA LYS A 259 -24.71 -3.09 8.37
C LYS A 259 -24.48 -3.46 6.91
N ALA A 260 -23.27 -3.27 6.39
CA ALA A 260 -22.95 -3.54 4.98
C ALA A 260 -23.23 -5.00 4.59
N LYS A 261 -23.70 -5.26 3.37
CA LYS A 261 -23.84 -6.63 2.85
C LYS A 261 -22.50 -7.26 2.52
N ASN A 262 -21.62 -6.45 1.92
CA ASN A 262 -20.28 -6.83 1.50
C ASN A 262 -19.33 -5.64 1.65
N ILE A 263 -18.04 -5.93 1.77
CA ILE A 263 -16.98 -4.91 1.81
C ILE A 263 -15.84 -5.33 0.87
N SER A 264 -15.14 -4.35 0.33
CA SER A 264 -13.87 -4.56 -0.35
C SER A 264 -12.78 -3.77 0.35
N ILE A 265 -11.61 -4.35 0.52
CA ILE A 265 -10.49 -3.68 1.19
C ILE A 265 -9.40 -3.31 0.20
N SER A 266 -8.65 -2.27 0.51
CA SER A 266 -7.40 -1.96 -0.19
C SER A 266 -6.36 -1.49 0.81
N GLY A 267 -5.12 -1.93 0.62
CA GLY A 267 -4.00 -1.56 1.46
C GLY A 267 -2.82 -1.16 0.59
N ASP A 268 -2.03 -0.21 1.08
CA ASP A 268 -0.75 0.13 0.48
C ASP A 268 0.30 0.31 1.58
N GLY A 269 1.51 -0.16 1.30
CA GLY A 269 2.63 -0.17 2.23
C GLY A 269 3.81 0.59 1.66
N THR A 270 4.35 1.56 2.40
CA THR A 270 5.55 2.30 1.99
C THR A 270 6.55 2.40 3.13
N SER A 271 7.84 2.49 2.78
CA SER A 271 8.92 2.67 3.74
C SER A 271 9.38 4.13 3.75
N ILE A 272 9.32 4.78 4.92
CA ILE A 272 9.84 6.13 5.12
C ILE A 272 10.91 6.07 6.21
N LYS A 273 12.17 6.37 5.85
CA LYS A 273 13.32 6.35 6.78
C LYS A 273 13.45 5.02 7.53
N ASN A 274 13.39 3.90 6.81
CA ASN A 274 13.46 2.53 7.35
C ASN A 274 12.34 2.17 8.34
N LEU A 275 11.24 2.93 8.35
CA LEU A 275 10.01 2.58 9.05
C LEU A 275 8.93 2.25 8.03
N GLN A 276 8.31 1.09 8.20
CA GLN A 276 7.20 0.69 7.35
C GLN A 276 5.92 1.39 7.79
N HIS A 277 5.20 1.93 6.83
CA HIS A 277 3.91 2.58 6.98
C HIS A 277 2.88 1.87 6.12
N GLU A 278 1.68 1.68 6.65
CA GLU A 278 0.58 1.00 5.96
C GLU A 278 -0.66 1.87 6.00
N ALA A 279 -1.15 2.25 4.82
CA ALA A 279 -2.46 2.84 4.64
C ALA A 279 -3.49 1.73 4.42
N LYS A 280 -4.65 1.85 5.08
CA LYS A 280 -5.72 0.85 5.01
C LYS A 280 -7.04 1.53 4.68
N LEU A 281 -7.72 1.02 3.67
CA LEU A 281 -8.93 1.61 3.09
C LEU A 281 -10.00 0.52 2.94
N ILE A 282 -11.26 0.88 3.20
CA ILE A 282 -12.41 0.00 3.13
C ILE A 282 -13.47 0.66 2.27
N ARG A 283 -13.91 -0.05 1.25
CA ARG A 283 -15.04 0.33 0.40
C ARG A 283 -16.26 -0.48 0.79
N LEU A 284 -17.35 0.19 1.11
CA LEU A 284 -18.60 -0.44 1.51
C LEU A 284 -19.81 0.38 1.03
N PRO A 285 -20.94 -0.27 0.71
CA PRO A 285 -22.18 0.45 0.39
C PRO A 285 -22.74 1.09 1.67
N THR A 286 -23.00 2.40 1.63
CA THR A 286 -23.65 3.12 2.73
C THR A 286 -25.03 3.59 2.31
N ASP A 287 -26.06 3.20 3.06
CA ASP A 287 -27.42 3.71 2.89
C ASP A 287 -27.58 5.14 3.45
N THR A 288 -26.60 5.60 4.23
CA THR A 288 -26.68 6.77 5.11
C THR A 288 -25.80 7.93 4.68
N LEU A 289 -25.50 8.09 3.39
CA LEU A 289 -25.07 9.41 2.95
C LEU A 289 -26.26 10.34 3.13
N HIS A 290 -26.30 11.02 4.28
CA HIS A 290 -27.02 12.25 4.49
C HIS A 290 -26.54 13.21 3.41
N THR A 291 -27.11 13.12 2.21
CA THR A 291 -27.11 14.25 1.29
C THR A 291 -27.69 15.39 2.12
N PRO A 292 -26.93 16.47 2.39
CA PRO A 292 -27.41 17.55 3.23
C PRO A 292 -28.75 18.02 2.67
N SER A 293 -29.77 17.78 3.49
CA SER A 293 -31.18 18.04 3.26
C SER A 293 -31.38 19.42 2.65
N ASN A 294 -31.68 19.46 1.36
CA ASN A 294 -32.50 20.52 0.73
C ASN A 294 -33.16 20.05 -0.58
N GLN A 295 -33.05 18.77 -0.94
CA GLN A 295 -33.78 18.21 -2.08
C GLN A 295 -34.82 17.23 -1.57
N ALA A 296 -36.08 17.51 -1.91
CA ALA A 296 -37.25 16.77 -1.47
C ALA A 296 -37.10 15.26 -1.76
N PRO A 297 -37.66 14.40 -0.90
CA PRO A 297 -37.56 12.95 -1.01
C PRO A 297 -38.48 12.43 -2.13
N GLU A 298 -38.13 12.70 -3.38
CA GLU A 298 -38.90 12.22 -4.54
C GLU A 298 -38.05 11.23 -5.34
N SER A 299 -37.83 10.01 -4.81
CA SER A 299 -37.67 8.75 -5.56
C SER A 299 -37.24 7.58 -4.65
N PRO A 300 -38.06 6.51 -4.49
CA PRO A 300 -37.74 5.35 -3.65
C PRO A 300 -36.71 4.35 -4.25
N ARG A 301 -35.73 4.82 -5.02
CA ARG A 301 -34.68 3.97 -5.63
C ARG A 301 -33.28 4.61 -5.56
N SER A 302 -32.88 5.12 -4.40
CA SER A 302 -31.48 5.50 -4.20
C SER A 302 -30.61 4.24 -4.19
N THR A 303 -29.91 3.97 -5.30
CA THR A 303 -28.85 2.98 -5.32
C THR A 303 -27.82 3.32 -4.24
N PRO A 304 -27.41 2.36 -3.38
CA PRO A 304 -26.45 2.63 -2.31
C PRO A 304 -25.18 3.27 -2.88
N ILE A 305 -24.81 4.45 -2.38
CA ILE A 305 -23.60 5.12 -2.82
C ILE A 305 -22.42 4.43 -2.12
N PRO A 306 -21.42 3.92 -2.87
CA PRO A 306 -20.26 3.30 -2.26
C PRO A 306 -19.40 4.35 -1.56
N ALA A 307 -19.21 4.20 -0.24
CA ALA A 307 -18.31 5.03 0.54
C ALA A 307 -16.91 4.40 0.61
N LEU A 308 -15.88 5.25 0.60
CA LEU A 308 -14.50 4.87 0.88
C LEU A 308 -14.12 5.41 2.26
N ARG A 309 -13.81 4.50 3.20
CA ARG A 309 -13.39 4.81 4.56
C ARG A 309 -11.92 4.50 4.72
N THR A 310 -11.20 5.31 5.50
CA THR A 310 -9.80 5.06 5.84
C THR A 310 -9.69 4.62 7.30
N LEU A 311 -8.82 3.65 7.57
CA LEU A 311 -8.37 3.31 8.92
C LEU A 311 -7.17 4.15 9.35
N GLY A 312 -6.69 5.06 8.49
CA GLY A 312 -5.50 5.87 8.68
C GLY A 312 -4.23 5.18 8.19
N VAL A 313 -3.09 5.81 8.47
CA VAL A 313 -1.74 5.32 8.17
C VAL A 313 -1.07 4.87 9.47
N HIS A 314 -0.66 3.61 9.53
CA HIS A 314 -0.08 3.01 10.73
C HIS A 314 1.36 2.59 10.48
N LYS A 315 2.19 2.62 11.52
CA LYS A 315 3.52 1.98 11.45
C LYS A 315 3.36 0.47 11.54
N ALA A 316 4.08 -0.26 10.71
CA ALA A 316 4.17 -1.71 10.75
C ALA A 316 5.57 -2.15 11.18
N ALA A 317 5.64 -3.27 11.91
CA ALA A 317 6.90 -3.82 12.38
C ALA A 317 7.70 -4.50 11.25
N SER A 318 7.00 -5.06 10.26
CA SER A 318 7.56 -5.73 9.09
C SER A 318 6.63 -5.57 7.89
N HIS A 319 7.13 -5.86 6.69
CA HIS A 319 6.37 -5.91 5.44
C HIS A 319 5.83 -7.32 5.14
N THR A 320 5.81 -8.22 6.12
CA THR A 320 5.34 -9.59 5.90
C THR A 320 3.82 -9.63 5.82
N ALA A 321 3.28 -10.52 4.98
CA ALA A 321 1.85 -10.69 4.81
C ALA A 321 1.12 -10.98 6.14
N GLU A 322 1.74 -11.75 7.03
CA GLU A 322 1.19 -12.07 8.35
C GLU A 322 1.09 -10.82 9.24
N ALA A 323 2.13 -9.98 9.25
CA ALA A 323 2.13 -8.75 10.04
C ALA A 323 1.10 -7.74 9.52
N GLN A 324 0.92 -7.68 8.20
CA GLN A 324 -0.12 -6.89 7.56
C GLN A 324 -1.52 -7.37 7.94
N ARG A 325 -1.78 -8.69 7.86
CA ARG A 325 -3.05 -9.29 8.29
C ARG A 325 -3.34 -9.02 9.76
N ASP A 326 -2.36 -9.21 10.63
CA ASP A 326 -2.50 -8.95 12.06
C ASP A 326 -2.74 -7.45 12.34
N GLY A 327 -2.11 -6.59 11.54
CA GLY A 327 -2.36 -5.15 11.52
C GLY A 327 -3.82 -4.81 11.17
N TRP A 328 -4.41 -5.47 10.15
CA TRP A 328 -5.84 -5.34 9.83
C TRP A 328 -6.72 -5.77 11.00
N ASN A 329 -6.48 -6.97 11.54
CA ASN A 329 -7.27 -7.54 12.63
C ASN A 329 -7.25 -6.67 13.88
N LYS A 330 -6.07 -6.13 14.23
CA LYS A 330 -5.93 -5.22 15.37
C LYS A 330 -6.72 -3.93 15.18
N GLN A 331 -6.65 -3.31 13.99
CA GLN A 331 -7.35 -2.05 13.73
C GLN A 331 -8.87 -2.24 13.69
N ILE A 332 -9.35 -3.27 12.99
CA ILE A 332 -10.77 -3.61 12.95
C ILE A 332 -11.28 -3.98 14.35
N GLY A 333 -10.56 -4.85 15.06
CA GLY A 333 -10.92 -5.22 16.44
C GLY A 333 -11.02 -4.02 17.36
N SER A 334 -10.13 -3.04 17.22
CA SER A 334 -10.22 -1.78 17.99
C SER A 334 -11.47 -0.97 17.63
N CYS A 335 -11.87 -0.91 16.37
CA CYS A 335 -13.09 -0.21 15.94
C CYS A 335 -14.34 -0.89 16.53
N PHE A 336 -14.43 -2.22 16.45
CA PHE A 336 -15.56 -2.98 17.01
C PHE A 336 -15.64 -2.89 18.54
N ARG A 337 -14.49 -2.93 19.22
CA ARG A 337 -14.44 -2.69 20.67
C ARG A 337 -14.98 -1.30 21.02
N LEU A 338 -14.52 -0.25 20.34
CA LEU A 338 -15.00 1.11 20.57
C LEU A 338 -16.51 1.25 20.30
N LEU A 339 -17.03 0.60 19.26
CA LEU A 339 -18.46 0.56 19.00
C LEU A 339 -19.20 -0.08 20.17
N ASN A 340 -18.80 -1.26 20.63
CA ASN A 340 -19.45 -1.99 21.72
C ASN A 340 -19.37 -1.24 23.07
N GLU A 341 -18.32 -0.45 23.29
CA GLU A 341 -18.16 0.41 24.48
C GLU A 341 -18.94 1.73 24.35
N SER A 342 -19.34 2.13 23.14
CA SER A 342 -20.04 3.38 22.89
C SER A 342 -21.54 3.28 23.20
N PRO A 343 -22.21 4.38 23.57
CA PRO A 343 -23.66 4.42 23.69
C PRO A 343 -24.38 3.97 22.41
N THR A 344 -23.81 4.24 21.24
CA THR A 344 -24.37 3.87 19.93
C THR A 344 -24.37 2.36 19.70
N GLY A 345 -23.40 1.63 20.27
CA GLY A 345 -23.33 0.18 20.17
C GLY A 345 -24.07 -0.55 21.29
N HIS A 346 -24.71 0.17 22.22
CA HIS A 346 -25.45 -0.47 23.30
C HIS A 346 -26.59 -1.35 22.74
N GLY A 347 -26.60 -2.63 23.11
CA GLY A 347 -27.53 -3.64 22.58
C GLY A 347 -27.15 -4.22 21.21
N GLN A 348 -26.12 -3.70 20.55
CA GLN A 348 -25.54 -4.29 19.34
C GLN A 348 -24.19 -4.91 19.70
N HIS A 349 -24.19 -6.19 20.09
CA HIS A 349 -22.94 -6.94 20.26
C HIS A 349 -22.31 -7.19 18.88
N ALA A 350 -21.50 -6.24 18.42
CA ALA A 350 -20.86 -6.30 17.12
C ALA A 350 -19.52 -7.05 17.24
N ASP A 351 -19.34 -8.07 16.42
CA ASP A 351 -18.14 -8.90 16.41
C ASP A 351 -17.22 -8.54 15.24
N SER A 352 -15.93 -8.39 15.52
CA SER A 352 -14.90 -8.20 14.48
C SER A 352 -14.87 -9.30 13.42
N ARG A 353 -15.34 -10.53 13.70
CA ARG A 353 -15.48 -11.62 12.72
C ARG A 353 -16.44 -11.27 11.59
N VAL A 354 -17.36 -10.34 11.82
CA VAL A 354 -18.26 -9.79 10.79
C VAL A 354 -17.47 -9.14 9.64
N PHE A 355 -16.32 -8.52 9.93
CA PHE A 355 -15.45 -7.96 8.90
C PHE A 355 -14.92 -9.05 7.96
N GLY A 356 -14.37 -10.14 8.51
CA GLY A 356 -13.85 -11.26 7.71
C GLY A 356 -14.96 -11.92 6.87
N ALA A 357 -16.12 -12.20 7.48
CA ALA A 357 -17.24 -12.83 6.78
C ALA A 357 -17.82 -11.99 5.63
N LYS A 358 -17.79 -10.65 5.76
CA LYS A 358 -18.32 -9.72 4.74
C LYS A 358 -17.33 -9.32 3.66
N MET A 359 -16.06 -9.68 3.81
CA MET A 359 -15.03 -9.33 2.85
C MET A 359 -15.28 -10.05 1.51
N ASN A 360 -15.40 -9.27 0.44
CA ASN A 360 -15.73 -9.78 -0.89
C ASN A 360 -14.61 -9.57 -1.91
N GLY A 361 -13.66 -8.69 -1.63
CA GLY A 361 -12.50 -8.48 -2.48
C GLY A 361 -11.40 -7.69 -1.79
N MET A 362 -10.20 -7.80 -2.35
CA MET A 362 -9.04 -7.04 -1.94
C MET A 362 -8.37 -6.44 -3.18
N VAL A 363 -8.03 -5.15 -3.12
CA VAL A 363 -7.28 -4.46 -4.17
C VAL A 363 -5.89 -4.13 -3.61
N SER A 364 -4.86 -4.68 -4.26
CA SER A 364 -3.45 -4.48 -3.94
C SER A 364 -2.62 -4.47 -5.22
N ASP A 365 -1.33 -4.15 -5.11
CA ASP A 365 -0.41 -4.32 -6.22
C ASP A 365 -0.08 -5.81 -6.50
N HIS A 366 0.80 -6.06 -7.47
CA HIS A 366 1.20 -7.41 -7.89
C HIS A 366 2.37 -8.00 -7.10
N ALA A 367 2.77 -7.41 -5.97
CA ALA A 367 3.88 -7.90 -5.18
C ALA A 367 3.59 -9.27 -4.53
N ALA A 368 4.63 -10.06 -4.29
CA ALA A 368 4.50 -11.44 -3.82
C ALA A 368 3.93 -11.52 -2.38
N ASP A 369 4.33 -10.59 -1.52
CA ASP A 369 3.78 -10.41 -0.17
C ASP A 369 2.31 -10.02 -0.22
N GLN A 370 1.90 -9.16 -1.16
CA GLN A 370 0.49 -8.78 -1.33
C GLN A 370 -0.38 -9.96 -1.82
N LYS A 371 0.14 -10.80 -2.73
CA LYS A 371 -0.54 -12.05 -3.10
C LYS A 371 -0.70 -12.99 -1.90
N ARG A 372 0.35 -13.13 -1.11
CA ARG A 372 0.31 -13.93 0.13
C ARG A 372 -0.68 -13.35 1.14
N LEU A 373 -0.77 -12.03 1.27
CA LEU A 373 -1.75 -11.36 2.12
C LEU A 373 -3.18 -11.65 1.63
N ALA A 374 -3.43 -11.63 0.32
CA ALA A 374 -4.74 -11.94 -0.25
C ALA A 374 -5.18 -13.38 0.08
N GLU A 375 -4.27 -14.37 -0.02
CA GLU A 375 -4.52 -15.76 0.40
C GLU A 375 -4.87 -15.84 1.89
N LEU A 376 -4.08 -15.20 2.76
CA LEU A 376 -4.33 -15.20 4.20
C LEU A 376 -5.66 -14.53 4.58
N MET A 377 -6.03 -13.48 3.86
CA MET A 377 -7.32 -12.80 4.03
C MET A 377 -8.47 -13.69 3.57
N GLU A 378 -8.33 -14.43 2.47
CA GLU A 378 -9.32 -15.41 2.02
C GLU A 378 -9.51 -16.55 3.03
N GLU A 379 -8.41 -17.11 3.56
CA GLU A 379 -8.45 -18.11 4.64
C GLU A 379 -9.22 -17.57 5.85
N GLN A 380 -8.93 -16.33 6.26
CA GLN A 380 -9.61 -15.69 7.37
C GLN A 380 -11.10 -15.48 7.09
N LYS A 381 -11.47 -15.04 5.89
CA LYS A 381 -12.88 -14.93 5.47
C LYS A 381 -13.61 -16.24 5.64
N ILE A 382 -13.06 -17.32 5.09
CA ILE A 382 -13.66 -18.66 5.16
C ILE A 382 -13.80 -19.10 6.63
N GLN A 383 -12.78 -18.86 7.45
CA GLN A 383 -12.81 -19.20 8.87
C GLN A 383 -13.90 -18.43 9.62
N CYS A 384 -13.96 -17.11 9.47
CA CYS A 384 -14.97 -16.27 10.13
C CYS A 384 -16.39 -16.65 9.68
N ASP A 385 -16.61 -16.85 8.38
CA ASP A 385 -17.90 -17.26 7.82
C ASP A 385 -18.35 -18.63 8.37
N ARG A 386 -17.45 -19.63 8.43
CA ARG A 386 -17.74 -20.93 9.04
C ARG A 386 -18.07 -20.84 10.53
N GLN A 387 -17.29 -20.07 11.30
CA GLN A 387 -17.53 -19.87 12.73
C GLN A 387 -18.90 -19.22 12.98
N MET A 388 -19.20 -18.14 12.26
CA MET A 388 -20.48 -17.42 12.39
C MET A 388 -21.67 -18.31 12.03
N ARG A 389 -21.60 -19.08 10.94
CA ARG A 389 -22.67 -20.04 10.58
C ARG A 389 -22.80 -21.17 11.61
N GLY A 390 -21.68 -21.70 12.10
CA GLY A 390 -21.67 -22.74 13.14
C GLY A 390 -22.32 -22.26 14.44
N GLU A 391 -21.97 -21.07 14.92
CA GLU A 391 -22.59 -20.44 16.08
C GLU A 391 -24.08 -20.18 15.88
N ASN A 392 -24.48 -19.72 14.68
CA ASN A 392 -25.89 -19.51 14.36
C ASN A 392 -26.68 -20.83 14.41
N VAL A 393 -26.14 -21.92 13.86
CA VAL A 393 -26.78 -23.25 13.96
C VAL A 393 -26.87 -23.68 15.41
N LEU A 394 -25.77 -23.59 16.17
CA LEU A 394 -25.73 -23.96 17.59
C LEU A 394 -26.73 -23.16 18.43
N ALA A 395 -26.96 -21.89 18.12
CA ALA A 395 -27.93 -21.05 18.83
C ALA A 395 -29.38 -21.53 18.67
N HIS A 396 -29.70 -22.28 17.60
CA HIS A 396 -31.04 -22.81 17.33
C HIS A 396 -31.23 -24.27 17.77
N LEU A 397 -30.16 -24.95 18.19
CA LEU A 397 -30.22 -26.31 18.72
C LEU A 397 -30.65 -26.29 20.19
N SER A 398 -31.39 -27.32 20.59
CA SER A 398 -31.62 -27.65 21.99
C SER A 398 -30.30 -28.04 22.68
N ASP A 399 -30.27 -28.01 24.01
CA ASP A 399 -29.04 -28.34 24.74
C ASP A 399 -28.63 -29.81 24.56
N ASP A 400 -29.59 -30.73 24.44
CA ASP A 400 -29.34 -32.15 24.14
C ASP A 400 -28.69 -32.32 22.75
N GLU A 401 -29.18 -31.61 21.74
CA GLU A 401 -28.62 -31.63 20.39
C GLU A 401 -27.21 -31.02 20.37
N LYS A 402 -26.97 -29.93 21.11
CA LYS A 402 -25.62 -29.36 21.26
C LYS A 402 -24.66 -30.37 21.86
N GLU A 403 -25.07 -31.05 22.93
CA GLU A 403 -24.26 -32.07 23.60
C GLU A 403 -23.93 -33.23 22.64
N GLN A 404 -24.90 -33.66 21.82
CA GLN A 404 -24.69 -34.68 20.81
C GLN A 404 -23.69 -34.23 19.74
N VAL A 405 -23.81 -33.00 19.23
CA VAL A 405 -22.90 -32.43 18.23
C VAL A 405 -21.47 -32.31 18.78
N PHE A 406 -21.31 -31.80 20.01
CA PHE A 406 -19.98 -31.69 20.63
C PHE A 406 -19.37 -33.06 20.92
N SER A 407 -20.17 -34.02 21.37
CA SER A 407 -19.73 -35.39 21.60
C SER A 407 -19.23 -36.04 20.31
N ALA A 408 -20.00 -35.91 19.22
CA ALA A 408 -19.60 -36.42 17.90
C ALA A 408 -18.31 -35.76 17.39
N HIS A 409 -18.17 -34.44 17.56
CA HIS A 409 -16.96 -33.73 17.15
C HIS A 409 -15.72 -34.18 17.95
N LEU A 410 -15.85 -34.34 19.27
CA LEU A 410 -14.76 -34.85 20.12
C LEU A 410 -14.36 -36.27 19.76
N GLU A 411 -15.29 -37.12 19.32
CA GLU A 411 -14.96 -38.46 18.82
C GLU A 411 -14.16 -38.41 17.51
N VAL A 412 -14.49 -37.50 16.59
CA VAL A 412 -13.73 -37.31 15.34
C VAL A 412 -12.31 -36.82 15.65
N GLU A 413 -12.15 -35.82 16.52
CA GLU A 413 -10.84 -35.32 16.96
C GLU A 413 -10.01 -36.43 17.63
N ARG A 414 -10.64 -37.27 18.47
CA ARG A 414 -9.96 -38.43 19.09
C ARG A 414 -9.43 -39.41 18.06
N ARG A 415 -10.23 -39.72 17.03
CA ARG A 415 -9.84 -40.61 15.93
C ARG A 415 -8.67 -40.01 15.13
N GLN A 416 -8.74 -38.72 14.79
CA GLN A 416 -7.69 -38.04 14.03
C GLN A 416 -6.35 -37.98 14.77
N ARG A 417 -6.37 -37.79 16.09
CA ARG A 417 -5.15 -37.77 16.91
C ARG A 417 -4.58 -39.15 17.21
N GLY A 418 -5.22 -40.23 16.76
CA GLY A 418 -4.79 -41.61 17.02
C GLY A 418 -4.82 -41.98 18.52
N ILE A 419 -5.58 -41.25 19.33
CA ILE A 419 -5.68 -41.49 20.77
C ILE A 419 -6.75 -42.57 20.99
N CYS A 420 -6.36 -43.83 20.81
CA CYS A 420 -7.16 -44.98 21.23
C CYS A 420 -7.05 -45.15 22.74
N PHE A 421 -7.98 -44.56 23.50
CA PHE A 421 -8.21 -45.03 24.86
C PHE A 421 -9.06 -46.31 24.78
N PRO A 422 -8.64 -47.42 25.39
CA PRO A 422 -9.52 -48.56 25.55
C PRO A 422 -10.74 -48.10 26.36
N MET A 423 -11.92 -48.11 25.76
CA MET A 423 -13.16 -47.93 26.52
C MET A 423 -13.20 -49.04 27.57
N LYS A 424 -12.94 -48.69 28.83
CA LYS A 424 -13.18 -49.61 29.94
C LYS A 424 -14.66 -49.95 29.91
N LYS A 425 -14.94 -51.26 29.79
CA LYS A 425 -16.26 -51.88 29.73
C LYS A 425 -17.22 -51.21 30.71
N LYS A 426 -18.44 -50.95 30.24
CA LYS A 426 -19.59 -50.45 31.01
C LYS A 426 -19.58 -51.02 32.44
N VAL A 427 -19.27 -50.18 33.42
CA VAL A 427 -19.58 -50.46 34.81
C VAL A 427 -21.11 -50.41 34.91
N LYS A 428 -21.72 -51.51 35.34
CA LYS A 428 -23.18 -51.59 35.54
C LYS A 428 -23.61 -50.47 36.50
N PRO A 429 -24.71 -49.75 36.20
CA PRO A 429 -25.25 -48.79 37.14
C PRO A 429 -25.77 -49.55 38.36
N THR A 430 -25.08 -49.43 39.49
CA THR A 430 -25.67 -49.74 40.79
C THR A 430 -26.62 -48.61 41.14
N THR A 431 -27.90 -48.94 41.17
CA THR A 431 -28.98 -48.15 41.76
C THR A 431 -28.63 -47.83 43.21
N GLU A 432 -28.16 -46.61 43.49
CA GLU A 432 -28.35 -45.96 44.78
C GLU A 432 -28.03 -44.47 44.66
N HIS A 433 -28.86 -43.67 45.33
CA HIS A 433 -28.89 -42.22 45.26
C HIS A 433 -27.58 -41.56 45.69
N GLY A 434 -27.07 -40.61 44.90
CA GLY A 434 -26.00 -39.73 45.31
C GLY A 434 -25.48 -38.88 44.16
N TYR A 435 -25.70 -37.56 44.25
CA TYR A 435 -25.09 -36.56 43.38
C TYR A 435 -23.57 -36.78 43.25
N LEU A 436 -23.11 -37.14 42.05
CA LEU A 436 -21.69 -37.16 41.72
C LEU A 436 -21.36 -36.00 40.77
N SER A 437 -20.66 -34.99 41.30
CA SER A 437 -19.99 -33.99 40.46
C SER A 437 -18.82 -34.68 39.73
N VAL A 438 -18.92 -34.79 38.41
CA VAL A 438 -17.83 -35.34 37.59
C VAL A 438 -16.77 -34.26 37.40
N PHE A 439 -15.72 -34.28 38.21
CA PHE A 439 -14.48 -33.53 37.93
C PHE A 439 -13.67 -34.26 36.86
N LEU A 440 -13.67 -33.72 35.64
CA LEU A 440 -12.85 -34.21 34.54
C LEU A 440 -11.38 -33.77 34.74
N LEU A 441 -10.59 -34.57 35.44
CA LEU A 441 -9.15 -34.31 35.60
C LEU A 441 -8.40 -34.74 34.34
N VAL A 442 -8.23 -33.83 33.37
CA VAL A 442 -7.40 -34.06 32.17
C VAL A 442 -5.93 -34.02 32.57
N LYS A 443 -5.33 -35.20 32.75
CA LYS A 443 -3.88 -35.35 32.95
C LYS A 443 -3.17 -35.15 31.59
N THR A 444 -2.78 -33.92 31.27
CA THR A 444 -1.94 -33.65 30.10
C THR A 444 -0.53 -34.20 30.35
N ARG A 445 -0.09 -35.10 29.48
CA ARG A 445 1.27 -35.65 29.48
C ARG A 445 2.19 -34.58 28.88
N THR A 446 2.86 -33.80 29.72
CA THR A 446 3.87 -32.82 29.31
C THR A 446 5.03 -33.55 28.64
N ARG A 447 5.18 -33.37 27.32
CA ARG A 447 6.43 -33.66 26.62
C ARG A 447 7.39 -32.52 26.92
N ASN A 448 8.46 -32.82 27.65
CA ASN A 448 9.59 -31.93 27.88
C ASN A 448 10.21 -31.53 26.53
N PHE A 449 9.97 -30.29 26.11
CA PHE A 449 10.80 -29.61 25.13
C PHE A 449 11.88 -28.80 25.87
N PRO A 450 13.16 -28.89 25.50
CA PRO A 450 14.18 -28.05 26.10
C PRO A 450 14.01 -26.60 25.60
N MET A 451 13.45 -25.74 26.44
CA MET A 451 13.52 -24.29 26.23
C MET A 451 14.96 -23.81 26.44
N ARG A 452 15.56 -23.27 25.39
CA ARG A 452 16.70 -22.35 25.51
C ARG A 452 16.23 -21.10 26.25
N ARG A 453 16.77 -20.89 27.45
CA ARG A 453 16.63 -19.65 28.22
C ARG A 453 17.20 -18.49 27.40
N LYS A 454 16.36 -17.50 27.08
CA LYS A 454 16.80 -16.11 26.91
C LYS A 454 16.30 -15.35 28.13
N GLU A 455 17.24 -14.74 28.83
CA GLU A 455 17.02 -13.91 30.00
C GLU A 455 16.14 -12.70 29.66
N PRO A 456 15.18 -12.32 30.52
CA PRO A 456 14.56 -11.01 30.45
C PRO A 456 15.38 -10.02 31.28
N SER A 457 15.90 -8.97 30.63
CA SER A 457 16.42 -7.79 31.33
C SER A 457 15.24 -7.02 31.93
N ILE A 458 15.05 -7.21 33.23
CA ILE A 458 14.22 -6.39 34.09
C ILE A 458 14.88 -5.01 34.17
N TYR A 459 14.20 -3.97 33.68
CA TYR A 459 14.43 -2.62 34.17
C TYR A 459 13.25 -2.24 35.06
N LEU A 460 13.59 -2.13 36.34
CA LEU A 460 12.75 -1.70 37.44
C LEU A 460 12.34 -0.24 37.28
N SER A 461 11.10 -0.01 37.71
CA SER A 461 10.57 1.23 38.26
C SER A 461 11.58 2.05 39.08
N GLY A 462 11.58 3.37 38.84
CA GLY A 462 12.16 4.40 39.70
C GLY A 462 11.37 5.71 39.56
N PRO A 463 11.41 6.62 40.56
CA PRO A 463 10.18 7.08 41.20
C PRO A 463 9.66 8.46 40.79
N VAL A 464 8.41 8.68 41.18
CA VAL A 464 7.70 9.95 41.29
C VAL A 464 8.52 10.95 42.13
N VAL A 465 8.81 12.12 41.56
CA VAL A 465 9.25 13.30 42.31
C VAL A 465 8.22 14.41 42.09
N ALA A 466 7.57 14.78 43.18
CA ALA A 466 6.80 16.02 43.32
C ALA A 466 7.68 17.09 44.00
N CYS A 467 7.28 18.36 43.82
CA CYS A 467 7.86 19.62 44.39
C CYS A 467 9.18 20.09 43.75
N THR A 468 9.43 21.37 43.46
CA THR A 468 8.79 22.65 43.84
C THR A 468 9.26 23.78 42.91
N ARG A 469 8.48 24.87 42.86
CA ARG A 469 8.82 26.23 42.41
C ARG A 469 10.30 26.64 42.51
N ARG A 470 10.80 27.29 41.46
CA ARG A 470 11.23 28.71 41.46
C ARG A 470 11.22 29.26 40.04
#